data_AF-A0A8C6VA65-F1
#
_entry.id   AF-A0A8C6VA65-F1
#
_cell.length_a   1.000
_cell.length_b   1.000
_cell.length_c   1.000
_cell.angle_alpha   90.00
_cell.angle_beta   90.00
_cell.angle_gamma   90.00
#
_symmetry.space_group_name_H-M   'P 1'
#
loop_
_entity.id
_entity.type
_entity.pdbx_description
1 polymer ?
#
loop_
_entity_poly.entity_id
_entity_poly.type
_entity_poly.pdbx_seq_one_letter_code
_entity_poly.pdbx_strand_id
1 'polypeptide(L)'
;MIKSRWTFYTVLMCFGEVGPTMVGDEHSDPNLMNYLGAIKRNMLGNHFWEYYVNDAPRIVLDKLEKCGYRVISMTGVGQTLVWCLHKEMPENCAFLPSHNIAVNHPA
;
A
#
# COMPACT_ATOMS: atom_id res chain seq x y z
N MET A 1 -16.19 18.02 -3.25
CA MET A 1 -15.84 17.03 -2.22
C MET A 1 -14.82 16.07 -2.82
N ILE A 2 -13.55 16.47 -2.78
CA ILE A 2 -12.45 15.74 -3.42
C ILE A 2 -12.20 14.52 -2.55
N LYS A 3 -12.51 13.32 -3.06
CA LYS A 3 -11.98 12.07 -2.46
C LYS A 3 -10.48 12.08 -2.70
N SER A 4 -9.77 12.84 -1.86
CA SER A 4 -8.56 12.43 -1.18
C SER A 4 -7.81 11.33 -1.93
N ARG A 5 -7.06 11.79 -2.94
CA ARG A 5 -6.09 11.09 -3.79
C ARG A 5 -4.87 10.62 -2.97
N TRP A 6 -5.10 10.17 -1.74
CA TRP A 6 -4.04 9.73 -0.83
C TRP A 6 -3.80 8.26 -1.09
N THR A 7 -2.94 8.02 -2.07
CA THR A 7 -2.01 6.89 -2.10
C THR A 7 -1.68 6.45 -0.67
N PHE A 8 -2.02 5.21 -0.32
CA PHE A 8 -1.51 4.57 0.89
C PHE A 8 0.01 4.51 0.78
N TYR A 9 0.72 5.48 1.35
CA TYR A 9 2.16 5.42 1.52
C TYR A 9 2.43 4.40 2.62
N THR A 10 2.53 3.11 2.29
CA THR A 10 3.10 2.14 3.23
C THR A 10 4.57 2.49 3.40
N VAL A 11 4.89 3.24 4.46
CA VAL A 11 6.26 3.55 4.87
C VAL A 11 6.82 2.29 5.51
N LEU A 12 7.63 1.56 4.75
CA LEU A 12 8.30 0.38 5.24
C LEU A 12 9.56 0.81 6.01
N MET A 13 9.62 0.68 7.34
CA MET A 13 10.85 0.99 8.10
C MET A 13 11.61 -0.30 8.44
N CYS A 14 12.91 -0.35 8.12
CA CYS A 14 13.78 -1.47 8.49
C CYS A 14 15.17 -1.00 8.96
N PHE A 15 15.74 -1.76 9.90
CA PHE A 15 17.05 -1.51 10.54
C PHE A 15 18.17 -2.44 10.01
N GLY A 16 17.96 -3.17 8.90
CA GLY A 16 18.94 -4.08 8.28
C GLY A 16 18.34 -5.01 7.21
N GLU A 17 19.07 -6.06 6.79
CA GLU A 17 18.52 -7.15 5.95
C GLU A 17 17.61 -8.13 6.73
N VAL A 18 17.50 -7.93 8.04
CA VAL A 18 16.70 -8.71 8.99
C VAL A 18 15.56 -7.86 9.52
N GLY A 19 14.37 -8.46 9.70
CA GLY A 19 13.23 -7.79 10.35
C GLY A 19 13.53 -7.43 11.82
N PRO A 20 12.63 -6.69 12.49
CA PRO A 20 11.25 -6.42 12.11
C PRO A 20 11.09 -5.28 11.10
N THR A 21 9.99 -5.33 10.37
CA THR A 21 9.63 -4.35 9.36
C THR A 21 8.32 -3.67 9.72
N MET A 22 8.33 -2.34 9.81
CA MET A 22 7.11 -1.54 10.04
C MET A 22 6.30 -1.47 8.75
N VAL A 23 4.99 -1.73 8.79
CA VAL A 23 4.14 -1.84 7.59
C VAL A 23 2.91 -0.94 7.60
N GLY A 24 2.65 -0.23 8.68
CA GLY A 24 1.49 0.66 8.76
C GLY A 24 1.32 1.36 10.11
N ASP A 25 0.30 2.21 10.15
CA ASP A 25 -0.16 3.00 11.29
C ASP A 25 -1.61 2.64 11.67
N GLU A 26 -2.20 3.36 12.62
CA GLU A 26 -3.55 3.09 13.11
C GLU A 26 -4.67 3.16 12.06
N HIS A 27 -4.48 3.89 10.96
CA HIS A 27 -5.44 4.10 9.88
C HIS A 27 -5.20 3.19 8.68
N SER A 28 -4.19 2.32 8.76
CA SER A 28 -3.88 1.36 7.70
C SER A 28 -4.99 0.32 7.54
N ASP A 29 -5.23 -0.13 6.30
CA ASP A 29 -6.28 -1.10 5.97
C ASP A 29 -6.11 -2.41 6.79
N PRO A 30 -7.05 -2.74 7.70
CA PRO A 30 -6.94 -3.94 8.55
C PRO A 30 -6.83 -5.24 7.75
N ASN A 31 -7.43 -5.31 6.57
CA ASN A 31 -7.36 -6.51 5.72
C ASN A 31 -5.95 -6.71 5.16
N LEU A 32 -5.30 -5.61 4.74
CA LEU A 32 -3.92 -5.64 4.29
C LEU A 32 -2.97 -5.97 5.45
N MET A 33 -3.16 -5.36 6.61
CA MET A 33 -2.34 -5.64 7.79
C MET A 33 -2.45 -7.13 8.21
N ASN A 34 -3.67 -7.68 8.18
CA ASN A 34 -3.90 -9.10 8.45
C ASN A 34 -3.26 -10.01 7.40
N TYR A 35 -3.34 -9.67 6.10
CA TYR A 35 -2.69 -10.42 5.02
C TYR A 35 -1.17 -10.45 5.17
N LEU A 36 -0.56 -9.34 5.62
CA LEU A 36 0.88 -9.29 5.88
C LEU A 36 1.29 -10.09 7.13
N GLY A 37 0.33 -10.43 8.00
CA GLY A 37 0.59 -11.05 9.30
C GLY A 37 1.09 -10.03 10.33
N ALA A 38 0.68 -8.77 10.20
CA ALA A 38 1.18 -7.68 11.02
C ALA A 38 0.59 -7.67 12.42
N ILE A 39 1.44 -7.36 13.39
CA ILE A 39 1.08 -7.20 14.80
C ILE A 39 0.97 -5.70 15.09
N LYS A 40 -0.17 -5.28 15.64
CA LYS A 40 -0.37 -3.90 16.12
C LYS A 40 0.33 -3.75 17.47
N ARG A 41 1.22 -2.77 17.60
CA ARG A 41 1.87 -2.42 18.87
C ARG A 41 1.81 -0.93 19.12
N ASN A 42 1.93 -0.56 20.39
CA ASN A 42 2.20 0.80 20.85
C ASN A 42 3.49 0.73 21.67
N MET A 43 4.56 1.36 21.18
CA MET A 43 5.81 1.42 21.93
C MET A 43 5.67 2.41 23.07
N LEU A 44 6.24 2.07 24.23
CA LEU A 44 6.21 2.93 25.41
C LEU A 44 6.82 4.31 25.06
N GLY A 45 6.04 5.38 25.24
CA GLY A 45 6.44 6.74 24.87
C GLY A 45 5.87 7.23 23.53
N ASN A 46 5.26 6.37 22.72
CA ASN A 46 4.57 6.77 21.49
C ASN A 46 3.08 7.01 21.75
N HIS A 47 2.55 8.10 21.18
CA HIS A 47 1.12 8.40 21.20
C HIS A 47 0.32 7.73 20.07
N PHE A 48 0.97 6.92 19.24
CA PHE A 48 0.39 6.32 18.05
C PHE A 48 0.58 4.80 18.04
N TRP A 49 -0.31 4.11 17.34
CA TRP A 49 -0.20 2.68 17.08
C TRP A 49 0.48 2.42 15.75
N GLU A 50 1.25 1.35 15.70
CA GLU A 50 1.99 0.95 14.53
C GLU A 50 1.85 -0.56 14.28
N TYR A 51 1.82 -0.93 13.00
CA TYR A 51 1.82 -2.31 12.57
C TYR A 51 3.23 -2.72 12.13
N TYR A 52 3.68 -3.87 12.61
CA TYR A 52 4.98 -4.43 12.22
C TYR A 52 4.87 -5.93 11.94
N VAL A 53 5.81 -6.45 11.15
CA VAL A 53 6.01 -7.88 10.91
C VAL A 53 7.44 -8.25 11.25
N ASN A 54 7.69 -9.51 11.62
CA ASN A 54 9.05 -10.00 11.86
C ASN A 54 9.82 -10.30 10.57
N ASP A 55 9.12 -10.32 9.44
CA ASP A 55 9.70 -10.57 8.13
C ASP A 55 10.66 -9.44 7.71
N ALA A 56 11.68 -9.79 6.93
CA ALA A 56 12.56 -8.82 6.27
C ALA A 56 11.80 -7.99 5.22
N PRO A 57 12.25 -6.75 4.92
CA PRO A 57 11.53 -5.84 4.03
C PRO A 57 11.31 -6.44 2.63
N ARG A 58 12.27 -7.23 2.12
CA ARG A 58 12.14 -7.95 0.84
C ARG A 58 10.89 -8.84 0.80
N ILE A 59 10.65 -9.62 1.85
CA ILE A 59 9.49 -10.52 1.93
C ILE A 59 8.18 -9.71 1.97
N VAL A 60 8.19 -8.57 2.64
CA VAL A 60 7.03 -7.68 2.70
C VAL A 60 6.75 -7.03 1.34
N LEU A 61 7.79 -6.55 0.66
CA LEU A 61 7.67 -5.99 -0.69
C LEU A 61 7.12 -7.02 -1.66
N ASP A 62 7.58 -8.28 -1.62
CA ASP A 62 7.05 -9.37 -2.45
C ASP A 62 5.55 -9.64 -2.18
N LYS A 63 5.12 -9.57 -0.91
CA LYS A 63 3.70 -9.69 -0.54
C LYS A 63 2.87 -8.50 -1.05
N LEU A 64 3.40 -7.28 -0.91
CA LEU A 64 2.74 -6.05 -1.35
C LEU A 64 2.62 -5.99 -2.89
N GLU A 65 3.62 -6.48 -3.63
CA GLU A 65 3.58 -6.58 -5.09
C GLU A 65 2.40 -7.47 -5.55
N LYS A 66 2.17 -8.60 -4.88
CA LYS A 66 0.99 -9.47 -5.14
C LYS A 66 -0.34 -8.79 -4.85
N CYS A 67 -0.35 -7.77 -4.00
CA CYS A 67 -1.51 -6.94 -3.71
C CYS A 67 -1.69 -5.77 -4.69
N GLY A 68 -0.81 -5.64 -5.69
CA GLY A 68 -0.83 -4.58 -6.70
C GLY A 68 -0.12 -3.30 -6.31
N TYR A 69 0.72 -3.34 -5.26
CA TYR A 69 1.57 -2.21 -4.89
C TYR A 69 2.87 -2.21 -5.67
N ARG A 70 3.29 -1.04 -6.13
CA ARG A 70 4.61 -0.82 -6.74
C ARG A 70 5.42 0.14 -5.90
N VAL A 71 6.73 -0.13 -5.77
CA VAL A 71 7.68 0.81 -5.17
C VAL A 71 7.82 2.03 -6.09
N ILE A 72 7.56 3.21 -5.53
CA ILE A 72 7.73 4.51 -6.19
C ILE A 72 9.07 5.13 -5.84
N SER A 73 9.51 4.99 -4.59
CA SER A 73 10.77 5.54 -4.11
C SER A 73 11.31 4.75 -2.93
N MET A 74 12.62 4.87 -2.71
CA MET A 74 13.33 4.36 -1.54
C MET A 74 14.26 5.47 -1.04
N THR A 75 14.30 5.70 0.27
CA THR A 75 15.22 6.65 0.90
C THR A 75 15.77 6.10 2.21
N GLY A 76 16.96 6.57 2.60
CA GLY A 76 17.56 6.28 3.90
C GLY A 76 17.50 7.51 4.81
N VAL A 77 17.07 7.32 6.06
CA VAL A 77 17.02 8.36 7.10
C VAL A 77 17.67 7.81 8.36
N GLY A 78 18.89 8.27 8.67
CA GLY A 78 19.68 7.73 9.77
C GLY A 78 20.02 6.26 9.53
N GLN A 79 19.58 5.38 10.43
CA GLN A 79 19.74 3.92 10.31
C GLN A 79 18.49 3.22 9.73
N THR A 80 17.52 4.00 9.27
CA THR A 80 16.24 3.49 8.78
C THR A 80 16.16 3.60 7.27
N LEU A 81 15.80 2.51 6.59
CA LEU A 81 15.37 2.55 5.20
C LEU A 81 13.85 2.73 5.13
N VAL A 82 13.40 3.54 4.18
CA VAL A 82 11.99 3.85 3.91
C VAL A 82 11.67 3.54 2.46
N TRP A 83 10.62 2.75 2.24
CA TRP A 83 10.04 2.56 0.91
C TRP A 83 8.69 3.27 0.84
N CYS A 84 8.46 3.96 -0.27
CA CYS A 84 7.16 4.53 -0.62
C CYS A 84 6.52 3.68 -1.71
N LEU A 85 5.34 3.14 -1.44
CA LEU A 85 4.60 2.32 -2.40
C LEU A 85 3.32 3.02 -2.86
N HIS A 86 2.85 2.65 -4.06
CA HIS A 86 1.56 3.06 -4.60
C HIS A 86 0.85 1.84 -5.16
N LYS A 87 -0.42 1.67 -4.81
CA LYS A 87 -1.27 0.67 -5.45
C LYS A 87 -1.74 1.21 -6.79
N GLU A 88 -1.27 0.61 -7.88
CA GLU A 88 -1.75 0.98 -9.20
C GLU A 88 -3.25 0.66 -9.29
N MET A 89 -4.06 1.64 -9.67
CA MET A 89 -5.44 1.32 -10.03
C MET A 89 -5.40 0.46 -11.30
N PRO A 90 -6.28 -0.54 -11.44
CA PRO A 90 -6.44 -1.22 -12.71
C PRO A 90 -6.98 -0.20 -13.72
N GLU A 91 -6.09 0.42 -14.49
CA GLU A 91 -6.43 1.21 -15.65
C GLU A 91 -6.83 0.28 -16.80
N ASN A 92 -7.96 -0.46 -16.69
CA ASN A 92 -8.67 -0.96 -17.88
C ASN A 92 -10.10 -1.49 -17.69
N CYS A 93 -11.00 -0.74 -17.03
CA CYS A 93 -12.45 -1.00 -17.16
C CYS A 93 -13.30 0.24 -17.51
N ALA A 94 -12.70 1.39 -17.84
CA ALA A 94 -13.45 2.63 -18.04
C ALA A 94 -13.10 3.41 -19.31
N PHE A 95 -12.72 2.74 -20.39
CA PHE A 95 -12.79 3.30 -21.74
C PHE A 95 -13.17 2.20 -22.76
N LEU A 96 -14.32 1.56 -22.57
CA LEU A 96 -15.06 1.14 -23.76
C LEU A 96 -15.75 2.41 -24.27
N PRO A 97 -15.41 2.96 -25.46
CA PRO A 97 -16.28 3.93 -26.07
C PRO A 97 -17.63 3.23 -26.29
N SER A 98 -18.67 3.74 -25.65
CA SER A 98 -20.04 3.29 -25.87
C SER A 98 -20.27 3.23 -27.39
N HIS A 99 -20.48 2.02 -27.91
CA HIS A 99 -21.04 1.86 -29.25
C HIS A 99 -22.29 2.74 -29.30
N ASN A 100 -22.25 3.77 -30.14
CA ASN A 100 -23.45 4.47 -30.57
C ASN A 100 -24.35 3.43 -31.24
N ILE A 101 -25.26 2.83 -30.48
CA ILE A 101 -26.46 2.22 -31.05
C ILE A 101 -27.30 3.40 -31.51
N ALA A 102 -27.01 3.89 -32.71
CA ALA A 102 -27.93 4.73 -33.43
C ALA A 102 -29.17 3.86 -33.72
N VAL A 103 -30.19 4.07 -32.89
CA VAL A 103 -31.55 3.62 -33.11
C VAL A 103 -31.99 4.18 -34.46
N ASN A 104 -32.08 3.32 -35.47
CA ASN A 104 -32.76 3.63 -36.72
C ASN A 104 -33.72 2.47 -37.05
N HIS A 105 -34.97 2.62 -36.61
CA HIS A 105 -36.17 2.13 -37.29
C HIS A 105 -37.09 3.37 -37.42
N PRO A 106 -38.00 3.45 -38.40
CA PRO A 106 -38.09 2.83 -39.72
C PRO A 106 -38.38 3.88 -40.83
N ALA A 107 -38.40 3.44 -42.09
CA ALA A 107 -39.35 3.87 -43.12
C ALA A 107 -39.38 2.82 -44.23
#